data_AF-D6ZKC6-F1
#
_entry.id   AF-D6ZKC6-F1
#
_cell.length_a   1.000
_cell.length_b   1.000
_cell.length_c   1.000
_cell.angle_alpha   90.00
_cell.angle_beta   90.00
_cell.angle_gamma   90.00
#
_symmetry.space_group_name_H-M   'P 1'
#
loop_
_entity.id
_entity.type
_entity.pdbx_description
1 polymer ?
#
loop_
_entity_poly.entity_id
_entity_poly.type
_entity_poly.pdbx_seq_one_letter_code
_entity_poly.pdbx_strand_id
1 'polypeptide(L)'
;MGGTEEESAMSLDALSRQLWKQRETLEVMLFKLEEERLITATASSRWLPRATRELEAVIAQAQTIELERSMESEAVAVDLGLPPDASLKEIAAAAEEPWQTLLNQHREALISLTSEIADMSQANQEVLSSLQRATQETLMSMQDTEEVYGEDGGIHVSGTGESTILDTSM
;
A
#
# COMPACT_ATOMS: atom_id res chain seq x y z
N MET A 1 -20.39 42.88 -5.80
CA MET A 1 -19.63 41.88 -6.57
C MET A 1 -18.47 41.29 -5.78
N GLY A 2 -17.72 42.04 -4.96
CA GLY A 2 -16.52 41.48 -4.28
C GLY A 2 -16.74 40.43 -3.18
N GLY A 3 -17.97 40.23 -2.67
CA GLY A 3 -18.21 39.27 -1.58
C GLY A 3 -18.11 37.80 -2.01
N THR A 4 -18.55 37.48 -3.23
CA THR A 4 -18.53 36.10 -3.75
C THR A 4 -17.12 35.68 -4.17
N GLU A 5 -16.33 36.61 -4.72
CA GLU A 5 -14.95 36.35 -5.12
C GLU A 5 -14.05 36.08 -3.90
N GLU A 6 -14.24 36.83 -2.81
CA GLU A 6 -13.49 36.63 -1.55
C GLU A 6 -13.89 35.32 -0.86
N GLU A 7 -15.18 34.95 -0.91
CA GLU A 7 -15.70 33.67 -0.40
C GLU A 7 -15.14 32.47 -1.17
N SER A 8 -15.16 32.51 -2.52
CA SER A 8 -14.56 31.46 -3.35
C SER A 8 -13.05 31.34 -3.15
N ALA A 9 -12.33 32.45 -2.93
CA ALA A 9 -10.90 32.41 -2.65
C ALA A 9 -10.60 31.74 -1.30
N MET A 10 -11.44 31.96 -0.28
CA MET A 10 -11.31 31.30 1.02
C MET A 10 -11.60 29.79 0.93
N SER A 11 -12.61 29.37 0.16
CA SER A 11 -12.91 27.94 -0.01
C SER A 11 -11.83 27.22 -0.85
N LEU A 12 -11.28 27.87 -1.89
CA LEU A 12 -10.15 27.33 -2.67
C LEU A 12 -8.87 27.18 -1.83
N ASP A 13 -8.59 28.12 -0.92
CA ASP A 13 -7.49 28.01 0.05
C ASP A 13 -7.69 26.84 1.03
N ALA A 14 -8.92 26.63 1.52
CA ALA A 14 -9.24 25.49 2.38
C ALA A 14 -9.03 24.15 1.66
N LEU A 15 -9.55 24.01 0.43
CA LEU A 15 -9.35 22.82 -0.40
C LEU A 15 -7.85 22.59 -0.69
N SER A 16 -7.11 23.63 -1.03
CA SER A 16 -5.66 23.57 -1.27
C SER A 16 -4.89 23.01 -0.05
N ARG A 17 -5.18 23.51 1.15
CA ARG A 17 -4.58 23.01 2.40
C ARG A 17 -4.87 21.52 2.60
N GLN A 18 -6.10 21.10 2.29
CA GLN A 18 -6.49 19.72 2.46
C GLN A 18 -5.81 18.79 1.45
N LEU A 19 -5.66 19.23 0.19
CA LEU A 19 -4.91 18.49 -0.83
C LEU A 19 -3.43 18.37 -0.46
N TRP A 20 -2.85 19.39 0.17
CA TRP A 20 -1.49 19.33 0.67
C TRP A 20 -1.33 18.31 1.81
N LYS A 21 -2.23 18.35 2.80
CA LYS A 21 -2.28 17.36 3.90
C LYS A 21 -2.45 15.92 3.39
N GLN A 22 -3.26 15.74 2.35
CA GLN A 22 -3.41 14.45 1.68
C GLN A 22 -2.11 13.99 1.04
N ARG A 23 -1.46 14.88 0.29
CA ARG A 23 -0.17 14.59 -0.34
C ARG A 23 0.87 14.15 0.69
N GLU A 24 1.03 14.90 1.79
CA GLU A 24 1.97 14.53 2.86
C GLU A 24 1.66 13.15 3.44
N THR A 25 0.38 12.85 3.67
CA THR A 25 -0.02 11.56 4.25
C THR A 25 0.29 10.40 3.29
N LEU A 26 0.12 10.61 1.99
CA LEU A 26 0.53 9.63 0.97
C LEU A 26 2.06 9.49 0.89
N GLU A 27 2.83 10.57 1.00
CA GLU A 27 4.29 10.52 1.08
C GLU A 27 4.75 9.72 2.32
N VAL A 28 4.09 9.90 3.47
CA VAL A 28 4.33 9.08 4.66
C VAL A 28 3.95 7.62 4.42
N MET A 29 2.84 7.34 3.72
CA MET A 29 2.43 5.97 3.39
C MET A 29 3.48 5.26 2.54
N LEU A 30 3.99 5.94 1.51
CA LEU A 30 5.06 5.43 0.66
C LEU A 30 6.33 5.14 1.48
N PHE A 31 6.71 6.05 2.39
CA PHE A 31 7.82 5.82 3.30
C PHE A 31 7.61 4.58 4.17
N LYS A 32 6.39 4.33 4.67
CA LYS A 32 6.07 3.14 5.47
C LYS A 32 6.10 1.84 4.67
N LEU A 33 5.73 1.88 3.40
CA LEU A 33 5.87 0.72 2.50
C LEU A 33 7.35 0.41 2.24
N GLU A 34 8.18 1.42 2.02
CA GLU A 34 9.64 1.22 1.87
C GLU A 34 10.27 0.67 3.16
N GLU A 35 9.85 1.17 4.33
CA GLU A 35 10.27 0.65 5.63
C GLU A 35 9.91 -0.83 5.81
N GLU A 36 8.68 -1.23 5.47
CA GLU A 36 8.24 -2.63 5.51
C GLU A 36 9.08 -3.52 4.58
N ARG A 37 9.38 -3.03 3.37
CA ARG A 37 10.23 -3.73 2.40
C ARG A 37 11.62 -3.98 2.96
N LEU A 38 12.25 -2.99 3.58
CA LEU A 38 13.59 -3.10 4.16
C LEU A 38 13.61 -4.04 5.37
N ILE A 39 12.60 -3.99 6.23
CA ILE A 39 12.46 -4.90 7.37
C ILE A 39 12.33 -6.35 6.88
N THR A 40 11.54 -6.55 5.83
CA THR A 40 11.33 -7.86 5.20
C THR A 40 12.62 -8.38 4.56
N ALA A 41 13.32 -7.54 3.79
CA ALA A 41 14.57 -7.89 3.12
C ALA A 41 15.72 -8.22 4.08
N THR A 42 15.75 -7.59 5.26
CA THR A 42 16.78 -7.83 6.29
C THR A 42 16.44 -9.00 7.23
N ALA A 43 15.40 -9.77 6.94
CA ALA A 43 14.90 -10.85 7.80
C ALA A 43 14.63 -10.42 9.26
N SER A 44 14.31 -9.14 9.46
CA SER A 44 14.06 -8.55 10.77
C SER A 44 12.61 -8.77 11.23
N SER A 45 12.13 -10.01 11.15
CA SER A 45 10.72 -10.39 11.31
C SER A 45 10.08 -9.94 12.63
N ARG A 46 10.87 -9.80 13.71
CA ARG A 46 10.39 -9.26 14.99
C ARG A 46 9.80 -7.85 14.90
N TRP A 47 10.21 -7.06 13.90
CA TRP A 47 9.74 -5.68 13.71
C TRP A 47 8.57 -5.57 12.71
N LEU A 48 8.29 -6.62 11.94
CA LEU A 48 7.23 -6.61 10.93
C LEU A 48 5.85 -6.23 11.52
N PRO A 49 5.41 -6.77 12.69
CA PRO A 49 4.13 -6.36 13.29
C PRO A 49 4.08 -4.90 13.75
N ARG A 50 5.24 -4.25 13.95
CA ARG A 50 5.33 -2.82 14.25
C ARG A 50 5.13 -2.01 12.97
N ALA A 51 5.83 -2.39 11.88
CA ALA A 51 5.74 -1.72 10.58
C ALA A 51 4.32 -1.77 10.00
N THR A 52 3.68 -2.95 10.02
CA THR A 52 2.30 -3.10 9.53
C THR A 52 1.31 -2.22 10.29
N ARG A 53 1.42 -2.13 11.62
CA ARG A 53 0.56 -1.23 12.43
C ARG A 53 0.79 0.25 12.13
N GLU A 54 2.02 0.65 11.79
CA GLU A 54 2.29 2.03 11.38
C GLU A 54 1.68 2.34 10.02
N LEU A 55 1.77 1.40 9.07
CA LEU A 55 1.09 1.53 7.78
C LEU A 55 -0.43 1.62 7.96
N GLU A 56 -1.04 0.75 8.77
CA GLU A 56 -2.48 0.79 9.10
C GLU A 56 -2.90 2.14 9.69
N ALA A 57 -2.08 2.72 10.58
CA ALA A 57 -2.36 4.03 11.16
C ALA A 57 -2.36 5.14 10.10
N VAL A 58 -1.43 5.10 9.14
CA VAL A 58 -1.37 6.05 8.03
C VAL A 58 -2.54 5.86 7.07
N ILE A 59 -2.95 4.62 6.79
CA ILE A 59 -4.14 4.32 5.98
C ILE A 59 -5.41 4.92 6.63
N ALA A 60 -5.59 4.75 7.94
CA ALA A 60 -6.72 5.32 8.67
C ALA A 60 -6.70 6.86 8.63
N GLN A 61 -5.52 7.47 8.75
CA GLN A 61 -5.35 8.91 8.61
C GLN A 61 -5.72 9.39 7.20
N ALA A 62 -5.26 8.69 6.15
CA ALA A 62 -5.56 9.01 4.76
C ALA A 62 -7.07 8.97 4.48
N GLN A 63 -7.79 7.98 5.02
CA GLN A 63 -9.24 7.88 4.90
C GLN A 63 -9.97 9.06 5.55
N THR A 64 -9.50 9.51 6.72
CA THR A 64 -10.07 10.68 7.41
C THR A 64 -9.87 11.95 6.59
N ILE A 65 -8.66 12.13 6.05
CA ILE A 65 -8.31 13.28 5.20
C ILE A 65 -9.12 13.28 3.91
N GLU A 66 -9.37 12.12 3.31
CA GLU A 66 -10.14 11.99 2.08
C GLU A 66 -11.62 12.39 2.28
N LEU A 67 -12.20 12.08 3.44
CA LEU A 67 -13.54 12.53 3.79
C LEU A 67 -13.60 14.06 3.91
N GLU A 68 -12.69 14.63 4.69
CA GLU A 68 -12.54 16.09 4.83
C GLU A 68 -12.32 16.77 3.45
N ARG A 69 -11.44 16.23 2.60
CA ARG A 69 -11.20 16.72 1.23
C ARG A 69 -12.46 16.68 0.37
N SER A 70 -13.26 15.62 0.50
CA SER A 70 -14.50 15.47 -0.25
C SER A 70 -15.49 16.58 0.10
N MET A 71 -15.62 16.92 1.39
CA MET A 71 -16.46 18.02 1.85
C MET A 71 -15.98 19.38 1.32
N GLU A 72 -14.68 19.66 1.38
CA GLU A 72 -14.12 20.92 0.85
C GLU A 72 -14.26 21.00 -0.68
N SER A 73 -14.12 19.88 -1.39
CA SER A 73 -14.29 19.83 -2.85
C SER A 73 -15.72 20.12 -3.26
N GLU A 74 -16.69 19.56 -2.54
CA GLU A 74 -18.12 19.82 -2.75
C GLU A 74 -18.45 21.30 -2.54
N ALA A 75 -17.96 21.90 -1.44
CA ALA A 75 -18.16 23.32 -1.16
C ALA A 75 -17.59 24.21 -2.28
N VAL A 76 -16.33 23.99 -2.68
CA VAL A 76 -15.69 24.73 -3.77
C VAL A 76 -16.42 24.52 -5.10
N ALA A 77 -16.88 23.31 -5.40
CA ALA A 77 -17.62 23.05 -6.63
C ALA A 77 -18.90 23.89 -6.69
N VAL A 78 -19.66 23.94 -5.60
CA VAL A 78 -20.88 24.77 -5.51
C VAL A 78 -20.55 26.26 -5.65
N ASP A 79 -19.49 26.75 -5.01
CA ASP A 79 -19.06 28.15 -5.10
C ASP A 79 -18.68 28.56 -6.53
N LEU A 80 -18.09 27.63 -7.29
CA LEU A 80 -17.75 27.81 -8.70
C LEU A 80 -18.93 27.56 -9.67
N GLY A 81 -20.12 27.24 -9.15
CA GLY A 81 -21.31 26.95 -9.96
C GLY A 81 -21.27 25.60 -10.68
N LEU A 82 -20.44 24.67 -10.20
CA LEU A 82 -20.34 23.29 -10.69
C LEU A 82 -21.27 22.35 -9.89
N PRO A 83 -21.55 21.13 -10.41
CA PRO A 83 -22.17 20.07 -9.61
C PRO A 83 -21.34 19.72 -8.37
N PRO A 84 -21.96 19.35 -7.23
CA PRO A 84 -21.25 19.02 -5.99
C PRO A 84 -20.30 17.81 -6.12
N ASP A 85 -20.54 16.94 -7.10
CA ASP A 85 -19.71 15.77 -7.43
C ASP A 85 -18.66 16.06 -8.51
N ALA A 86 -18.44 17.34 -8.87
CA ALA A 86 -17.42 17.73 -9.83
C ALA A 86 -16.03 17.24 -9.41
N SER A 87 -15.30 16.70 -10.39
CA SER A 87 -13.94 16.22 -10.18
C SER A 87 -12.98 17.36 -9.89
N LEU A 88 -11.86 17.06 -9.21
CA LEU A 88 -10.78 18.03 -8.97
C LEU A 88 -10.24 18.65 -10.28
N LYS A 89 -10.32 17.92 -11.40
CA LYS A 89 -9.97 18.43 -12.72
C LYS A 89 -10.94 19.49 -13.22
N GLU A 90 -12.23 19.28 -13.03
CA GLU A 90 -13.27 20.25 -13.41
C GLU A 90 -13.22 21.48 -12.52
N ILE A 91 -13.02 21.31 -11.21
CA ILE A 91 -12.81 22.39 -10.25
C ILE A 91 -11.59 23.25 -10.66
N ALA A 92 -10.45 22.62 -10.96
CA ALA A 92 -9.26 23.34 -11.43
C ALA A 92 -9.46 24.07 -12.77
N ALA A 93 -10.33 23.57 -13.64
CA ALA A 93 -10.64 24.21 -14.92
C ALA A 93 -11.55 25.44 -14.77
N ALA A 94 -12.42 25.44 -13.76
CA ALA A 94 -13.32 26.55 -13.46
C ALA A 94 -12.68 27.62 -12.57
N ALA A 95 -11.65 27.27 -11.79
CA ALA A 95 -10.93 28.22 -10.95
C ALA A 95 -10.10 29.21 -11.78
N GLU A 96 -9.99 30.45 -11.31
CA GLU A 96 -9.06 31.43 -11.85
C GLU A 96 -7.64 31.24 -11.29
N GLU A 97 -6.66 31.95 -11.85
CA GLU A 97 -5.30 31.94 -11.32
C GLU A 97 -5.22 32.65 -9.96
N PRO A 98 -4.36 32.20 -9.03
CA PRO A 98 -3.35 31.14 -9.17
C PRO A 98 -3.87 29.72 -8.90
N TRP A 99 -5.15 29.58 -8.57
CA TRP A 99 -5.74 28.35 -8.06
C TRP A 99 -5.80 27.26 -9.13
N GLN A 100 -6.09 27.62 -10.38
CA GLN A 100 -6.03 26.70 -11.51
C GLN A 100 -4.68 25.96 -11.55
N THR A 101 -3.57 26.71 -11.56
CA THR A 101 -2.24 26.11 -11.60
C THR A 101 -1.96 25.25 -10.37
N LEU A 102 -2.28 25.75 -9.18
CA LEU A 102 -2.02 25.05 -7.92
C LEU A 102 -2.81 23.74 -7.79
N LEU A 103 -4.11 23.74 -8.10
CA LEU A 103 -4.95 22.55 -8.04
C LEU A 103 -4.52 21.48 -9.05
N ASN A 104 -4.07 21.90 -10.25
CA ASN A 104 -3.49 20.98 -11.23
C ASN A 104 -2.22 20.30 -10.69
N GLN A 105 -1.32 21.06 -10.06
CA GLN A 105 -0.09 20.51 -9.46
C GLN A 105 -0.41 19.50 -8.35
N HIS A 106 -1.38 19.80 -7.48
CA HIS A 106 -1.84 18.84 -6.47
C HIS A 106 -2.40 17.57 -7.10
N ARG A 107 -3.27 17.69 -8.11
CA ARG A 107 -3.84 16.53 -8.79
C ARG A 107 -2.76 15.64 -9.40
N GLU A 108 -1.78 16.21 -10.08
CA GLU A 108 -0.67 15.46 -10.67
C GLU A 108 0.16 14.73 -9.61
N ALA A 109 0.49 15.41 -8.51
CA ALA A 109 1.22 14.80 -7.40
C ALA A 109 0.43 13.64 -6.76
N LEU A 110 -0.87 13.80 -6.53
CA LEU A 110 -1.73 12.77 -5.96
C LEU A 110 -1.83 11.54 -6.86
N ILE A 111 -1.98 11.74 -8.18
CA ILE A 111 -1.98 10.63 -9.17
C ILE A 111 -0.66 9.87 -9.11
N SER A 112 0.47 10.59 -9.13
CA SER A 112 1.81 9.97 -9.06
C SER A 112 2.00 9.17 -7.78
N LEU A 113 1.71 9.75 -6.61
CA LEU A 113 1.87 9.10 -5.32
C LEU A 113 0.99 7.87 -5.19
N THR A 114 -0.27 7.95 -5.64
CA THR A 114 -1.20 6.80 -5.57
C THR A 114 -0.72 5.65 -6.45
N SER A 115 -0.16 5.95 -7.64
CA SER A 115 0.44 4.92 -8.51
C SER A 115 1.65 4.27 -7.84
N GLU A 116 2.56 5.08 -7.27
CA GLU A 116 3.78 4.58 -6.63
C GLU A 116 3.47 3.73 -5.39
N ILE A 117 2.48 4.13 -4.59
CA ILE A 117 1.97 3.37 -3.45
C ILE A 117 1.39 2.02 -3.90
N ALA A 118 0.61 2.00 -4.99
CA ALA A 118 0.03 0.77 -5.51
C ALA A 118 1.12 -0.21 -5.97
N ASP A 119 2.11 0.28 -6.71
CA ASP A 119 3.24 -0.52 -7.19
C ASP A 119 4.06 -1.08 -6.03
N MET A 120 4.38 -0.25 -5.02
CA MET A 120 5.16 -0.68 -3.85
C MET A 120 4.38 -1.67 -2.97
N SER A 121 3.08 -1.43 -2.77
CA SER A 121 2.22 -2.34 -2.01
C SER A 121 2.13 -3.72 -2.67
N GLN A 122 1.96 -3.75 -3.99
CA GLN A 122 1.94 -5.00 -4.75
C GLN A 122 3.28 -5.75 -4.62
N ALA A 123 4.40 -5.05 -4.79
CA ALA A 123 5.73 -5.64 -4.64
C ALA A 123 5.98 -6.20 -3.23
N ASN A 124 5.54 -5.49 -2.18
CA ASN A 124 5.67 -5.97 -0.81
C ASN A 124 4.83 -7.23 -0.54
N GLN A 125 3.59 -7.28 -1.04
CA GLN A 125 2.72 -8.45 -0.89
C GLN A 125 3.31 -9.70 -1.58
N GLU A 126 3.93 -9.54 -2.74
CA GLU A 126 4.62 -10.63 -3.44
C GLU A 126 5.80 -11.18 -2.64
N VAL A 127 6.60 -10.31 -2.02
CA VAL A 127 7.73 -10.73 -1.18
C VAL A 127 7.23 -11.46 0.08
N LEU A 128 6.23 -10.91 0.77
CA LEU A 128 5.68 -11.51 1.98
C LEU A 128 5.04 -12.87 1.73
N SER A 129 4.27 -13.00 0.65
CA SER A 129 3.63 -14.29 0.28
C SER A 129 4.67 -15.36 -0.09
N SER A 130 5.74 -14.99 -0.79
CA SER A 130 6.87 -15.87 -1.09
C SER A 130 7.57 -16.38 0.18
N LEU A 131 7.84 -15.48 1.13
CA LEU A 131 8.45 -15.85 2.43
C LEU A 131 7.57 -16.78 3.25
N GLN A 132 6.26 -16.54 3.28
CA GLN A 132 5.30 -17.41 3.97
C GLN A 132 5.31 -18.81 3.38
N ARG A 133 5.30 -18.93 2.05
CA ARG A 133 5.36 -20.21 1.35
C ARG A 133 6.66 -20.97 1.65
N ALA A 134 7.81 -20.30 1.53
CA ALA A 134 9.10 -20.93 1.83
C ALA A 134 9.20 -21.41 3.29
N THR A 135 8.62 -20.65 4.23
CA THR A 135 8.56 -21.05 5.65
C THR A 135 7.68 -22.29 5.83
N GLN A 136 6.51 -22.35 5.19
CA GLN A 136 5.63 -23.52 5.24
C GLN A 136 6.29 -24.77 4.64
N GLU A 137 6.96 -24.65 3.49
CA GLU A 137 7.69 -25.75 2.85
C GLU A 137 8.83 -26.26 3.73
N THR A 138 9.54 -25.36 4.43
CA THR A 138 10.60 -25.74 5.39
C THR A 138 10.02 -26.50 6.59
N LEU A 139 8.90 -26.03 7.16
CA LEU A 139 8.26 -26.71 8.29
C LEU A 139 7.72 -28.10 7.91
N MET A 140 7.13 -28.24 6.72
CA MET A 140 6.67 -29.55 6.21
C MET A 140 7.83 -30.52 6.01
N SER A 141 8.95 -30.07 5.40
CA SER A 141 10.11 -30.95 5.20
C SER A 141 10.80 -31.39 6.51
N MET A 142 10.73 -30.56 7.57
CA MET A 142 11.18 -30.96 8.91
C MET A 142 10.27 -32.02 9.52
N GLN A 143 8.95 -31.89 9.40
CA GLN A 143 7.98 -32.88 9.87
C GLN A 143 8.13 -34.23 9.15
N ASP A 144 8.30 -34.20 7.83
CA ASP A 144 8.55 -35.42 7.03
C ASP A 144 9.86 -36.11 7.45
N THR A 145 10.90 -35.34 7.84
CA THR A 145 12.17 -35.90 8.32
C THR A 145 12.00 -36.56 9.70
N GLU A 146 11.19 -36.00 10.60
CA GLU A 146 10.88 -36.61 11.90
C GLU A 146 10.06 -37.89 11.76
N GLU A 147 9.10 -37.98 10.84
CA GLU A 147 8.37 -39.23 10.57
C GLU A 147 9.25 -40.34 9.98
N VAL A 148 10.30 -39.99 9.22
CA VAL A 148 11.26 -40.96 8.67
C VAL A 148 12.24 -41.49 9.75
N TYR A 149 12.43 -40.74 10.85
CA TYR A 149 13.18 -41.16 12.04
C TYR A 149 12.23 -41.48 13.21
N GLY A 150 11.56 -42.63 13.14
CA GLY A 150 10.69 -43.12 14.23
C GLY A 150 11.41 -43.26 15.58
N GLU A 151 10.63 -43.11 16.67
CA GLU A 151 11.08 -43.16 18.08
C GLU A 151 11.74 -44.50 18.50
N ASP A 152 11.65 -45.52 17.66
CA ASP A 152 12.27 -46.83 17.76
C ASP A 152 13.64 -46.94 17.07
N GLY A 153 14.14 -45.85 16.46
CA GLY A 153 15.43 -45.80 15.77
C GLY A 153 15.46 -46.58 14.46
N GLY A 154 14.30 -47.01 13.96
CA GLY A 154 14.16 -47.69 12.68
C GLY A 154 13.97 -46.70 11.53
N ILE A 155 14.79 -46.80 10.48
CA ILE A 155 14.51 -46.09 9.22
C ILE A 155 13.30 -46.78 8.58
N HIS A 156 12.13 -46.16 8.63
CA HIS A 156 10.97 -46.60 7.86
C HIS A 156 11.12 -46.11 6.41
N VAL A 157 11.79 -46.92 5.58
CA VAL A 157 11.63 -46.82 4.12
C VAL A 157 10.20 -47.24 3.80
N SER A 158 9.34 -46.27 3.48
CA SER A 158 8.04 -46.55 2.85
C SER A 158 8.30 -47.14 1.47
N GLY A 159 8.45 -48.47 1.44
CA GLY A 159 8.57 -49.25 0.24
C GLY A 159 7.23 -49.37 -0.47
N THR A 160 7.16 -48.84 -1.69
CA THR A 160 6.60 -49.57 -2.84
C THR A 160 7.29 -49.08 -4.10
N GLY A 161 8.32 -49.81 -4.51
CA GLY A 161 9.12 -49.53 -5.69
C GLY A 161 10.40 -50.34 -5.67
N GLU A 162 10.31 -51.61 -6.05
CA GLU A 162 11.40 -52.56 -6.28
C GLU A 162 12.68 -51.89 -6.83
N SER A 163 13.71 -51.77 -6.00
CA SER A 163 15.08 -51.51 -6.47
C SER A 163 15.74 -52.86 -6.71
N THR A 164 15.62 -53.35 -7.94
CA THR A 164 16.43 -54.46 -8.43
C THR A 164 17.86 -53.96 -8.61
N ILE A 165 18.74 -54.37 -7.70
CA ILE A 165 20.19 -54.22 -7.84
C ILE A 165 20.66 -55.30 -8.81
N LEU A 166 21.02 -54.92 -10.03
CA LEU A 166 21.77 -55.78 -10.94
C LEU A 166 23.27 -55.61 -10.63
N ASP A 167 23.80 -56.55 -9.87
CA ASP A 167 25.23 -56.88 -9.86
C ASP A 167 25.46 -58.00 -10.88
N THR A 168 26.17 -57.69 -11.97
CA THR A 168 26.84 -58.71 -12.78
C THR A 168 28.19 -58.14 -13.21
N SER A 169 29.22 -58.52 -12.47
CA SER A 169 30.59 -58.61 -12.95
C SER A 169 30.86 -60.04 -13.41
N MET A 170 31.08 -60.24 -14.71
CA MET A 170 32.05 -61.14 -15.39
C MET A 170 31.64 -61.46 -16.82
#